data_AF-A0A9Q3FZZ7-F1
#
_entry.id   AF-A0A9Q3FZZ7-F1
#
_cell.length_a   1.000
_cell.length_b   1.000
_cell.length_c   1.000
_cell.angle_alpha   90.00
_cell.angle_beta   90.00
_cell.angle_gamma   90.00
#
_symmetry.space_group_name_H-M   'P 1'
#
loop_
_entity.id
_entity.type
_entity.pdbx_description
1 polymer ?
#
loop_
_entity_poly.entity_id
_entity_poly.type
_entity_poly.pdbx_seq_one_letter_code
_entity_poly.pdbx_strand_id
1 'polypeptide(L)' 'MRKALINVLYTHKNSFASDDEALGTMKGNEVDIHLNIDTPYPAVLKRPAYPASPRAKEALEKHIQELIQLGVLRKLGHND' A
#
# COMPACT_ATOMS: atom_id res chain seq x y z
N MET A 1 -37.10 7.28 -3.70
CA MET A 1 -35.88 6.68 -3.09
C MET A 1 -34.71 6.54 -4.06
N ARG A 2 -34.79 5.76 -5.14
CA ARG A 2 -33.64 5.50 -6.05
C ARG A 2 -32.96 6.75 -6.62
N LYS A 3 -33.75 7.76 -7.04
CA LYS A 3 -33.21 9.04 -7.56
C LYS A 3 -32.41 9.83 -6.53
N ALA A 4 -32.86 9.84 -5.26
CA ALA A 4 -32.18 10.55 -4.19
C ALA A 4 -30.82 9.91 -3.87
N LEU A 5 -30.77 8.57 -3.83
CA LEU A 5 -29.52 7.83 -3.63
C LEU A 5 -28.52 8.07 -4.75
N ILE A 6 -28.97 7.99 -6.02
CA ILE A 6 -28.10 8.27 -7.17
C ILE A 6 -27.54 9.69 -7.10
N ASN A 7 -28.38 10.66 -6.72
CA ASN A 7 -27.93 12.04 -6.57
C ASN A 7 -26.82 12.17 -5.52
N VAL A 8 -26.99 11.55 -4.34
CA VAL A 8 -25.97 11.55 -3.27
C VAL A 8 -24.66 10.91 -3.75
N LEU A 9 -24.72 9.72 -4.37
CA LEU A 9 -23.54 9.03 -4.88
C LEU A 9 -22.82 9.85 -5.95
N TYR A 10 -23.56 10.55 -6.81
CA TYR A 10 -22.99 11.38 -7.86
C TYR A 10 -22.39 12.67 -7.32
N THR A 11 -23.07 13.35 -6.39
CA THR A 11 -22.60 14.59 -5.76
C THR A 11 -21.34 14.36 -4.93
N HIS A 12 -21.26 13.22 -4.23
CA HIS A 12 -20.15 12.88 -3.34
C HIS A 12 -19.24 11.79 -3.91
N LYS A 13 -19.14 11.66 -5.24
CA LYS A 13 -18.41 10.56 -5.89
C LYS A 13 -16.95 10.39 -5.40
N ASN A 14 -16.26 11.50 -5.10
CA ASN A 14 -14.88 11.52 -4.60
C ASN A 14 -14.76 11.18 -3.10
N SER A 15 -15.87 11.01 -2.38
CA SER A 15 -15.88 10.60 -0.97
C SER A 15 -15.96 9.09 -0.81
N PHE A 16 -16.13 8.35 -1.91
CA PHE A 16 -16.19 6.89 -1.93
C PHE A 16 -14.90 6.33 -2.52
N ALA A 17 -14.43 5.21 -2.00
CA ALA A 17 -13.32 4.49 -2.60
C ALA A 17 -13.71 4.02 -4.01
N SER A 18 -12.84 4.27 -4.97
CA SER A 18 -12.93 3.76 -6.34
C SER A 18 -11.67 2.97 -6.68
N ASP A 19 -11.75 2.12 -7.69
CA ASP A 19 -10.62 1.31 -8.14
C ASP A 19 -9.53 2.16 -8.84
N ASP A 20 -9.88 3.40 -9.24
CA ASP A 20 -9.03 4.30 -10.02
C ASP A 20 -8.26 5.33 -9.17
N GLU A 21 -8.62 5.49 -7.89
CA GLU A 21 -7.93 6.42 -7.00
C GLU A 21 -6.84 5.71 -6.18
N ALA A 22 -5.61 6.21 -6.32
CA ALA A 22 -4.48 5.77 -5.51
C ALA A 22 -4.81 5.87 -4.02
N LEU A 23 -4.61 4.77 -3.29
CA LEU A 23 -4.72 4.77 -1.84
C LEU A 23 -3.53 5.57 -1.27
N GLY A 24 -3.80 6.55 -0.41
CA GLY A 24 -2.74 7.28 0.30
C GLY A 24 -2.25 8.56 -0.36
N THR A 25 -2.91 9.09 -1.40
CA THR A 25 -2.59 10.40 -2.02
C THR A 25 -2.89 11.61 -1.12
N MET A 26 -3.23 11.39 0.16
CA MET A 26 -3.45 12.48 1.11
C MET A 26 -2.12 13.14 1.48
N LYS A 27 -1.85 14.28 0.82
CA LYS A 27 -0.70 15.15 1.11
C LYS A 27 -0.69 15.57 2.59
N GLY A 28 0.48 15.54 3.23
CA GLY A 28 0.67 16.03 4.60
C GLY A 28 0.62 14.95 5.70
N ASN A 29 0.57 13.67 5.35
CA ASN A 29 0.64 12.55 6.30
C ASN A 29 1.99 11.79 6.19
N GLU A 30 3.03 12.45 5.68
CA GLU A 30 4.38 11.88 5.67
C GLU A 30 4.86 11.66 7.12
N VAL A 31 5.24 10.42 7.43
CA VAL A 31 5.76 10.07 8.76
C VAL A 31 7.26 9.90 8.65
N ASP A 32 8.01 10.67 9.44
CA ASP A 32 9.44 10.44 9.64
C ASP A 32 9.64 9.46 10.79
N ILE A 33 10.22 8.29 10.49
CA ILE A 33 10.41 7.20 11.45
C ILE A 33 11.91 7.07 11.72
N HIS A 34 12.34 7.42 12.93
CA HIS A 34 13.71 7.25 13.38
C HIS A 34 13.88 6.01 14.24
N LEU A 35 15.00 5.31 14.06
CA LEU A 35 15.42 4.26 14.98
C LEU A 35 16.04 4.87 16.23
N ASN A 36 15.72 4.31 17.39
CA ASN A 36 16.34 4.71 18.67
C ASN A 36 17.72 4.06 18.89
N ILE A 37 18.30 3.47 17.84
CA ILE A 37 19.56 2.73 17.90
C ILE A 37 20.43 3.10 16.69
N ASP A 38 21.74 3.13 16.92
CA ASP A 38 22.74 3.34 15.88
C ASP A 38 23.22 2.01 15.29
N THR A 39 23.98 2.09 14.19
CA THR A 39 24.63 0.92 13.60
C THR A 39 25.67 0.31 14.57
N PRO A 40 25.83 -1.03 14.59
CA PRO A 40 25.24 -2.03 13.69
C PRO A 40 23.81 -2.42 14.07
N TYR A 41 22.93 -2.49 13.06
CA TYR A 41 21.54 -2.89 13.26
C TYR A 41 21.39 -4.37 13.68
N PRO A 42 20.33 -4.71 14.44
CA PRO A 42 20.05 -6.08 14.85
C PRO A 42 19.96 -7.05 13.68
N ALA A 43 20.58 -8.23 13.81
CA ALA A 43 20.58 -9.26 12.77
C ALA A 43 19.16 -9.72 12.34
N VAL A 44 18.17 -9.55 13.22
CA VAL A 44 16.75 -9.84 12.90
C VAL A 44 16.23 -9.02 11.72
N LEU A 45 16.73 -7.79 11.50
CA LEU A 45 16.33 -6.95 10.38
C LEU A 45 16.88 -7.45 9.03
N LYS A 46 17.90 -8.31 9.05
CA LYS A 46 18.53 -8.88 7.84
C LYS A 46 17.97 -10.26 7.48
N ARG A 47 16.91 -10.72 8.15
CA ARG A 47 16.37 -12.06 7.91
C ARG A 47 15.71 -12.12 6.53
N PRO A 48 15.96 -13.20 5.77
CA PRO A 48 15.24 -13.41 4.52
C PRO A 48 13.75 -13.58 4.79
N ALA A 49 12.92 -13.25 3.80
CA ALA A 49 11.50 -13.55 3.86
C ALA A 49 11.27 -15.06 4.02
N TYR A 50 10.29 -15.42 4.85
CA TYR A 50 9.92 -16.82 5.01
C TYR A 50 9.37 -17.39 3.69
N PRO A 51 9.65 -18.68 3.40
CA PRO A 51 9.16 -19.29 2.17
C PRO A 51 7.63 -19.40 2.21
N ALA A 52 6.97 -18.85 1.19
CA ALA A 52 5.54 -19.04 0.95
C ALA A 52 5.29 -20.25 0.05
N SER A 53 4.13 -20.91 0.23
CA SER A 53 3.68 -21.99 -0.66
C SER A 53 3.42 -21.46 -2.09
N PRO A 54 3.49 -22.30 -3.14
CA PRO A 54 3.26 -21.85 -4.51
C PRO A 54 1.93 -21.11 -4.69
N ARG A 55 0.84 -21.69 -4.15
CA ARG A 55 -0.49 -21.07 -4.16
C ARG A 55 -0.53 -19.74 -3.43
N ALA A 56 0.16 -19.62 -2.29
CA ALA A 56 0.22 -18.35 -1.56
C ALA A 56 1.00 -17.30 -2.35
N LYS A 57 2.11 -17.67 -3.00
CA LYS A 57 2.89 -16.75 -3.83
C LYS A 57 2.07 -16.18 -4.98
N GLU A 58 1.32 -17.01 -5.70
CA GLU A 58 0.46 -16.56 -6.81
C GLU A 58 -0.60 -15.55 -6.36
N ALA A 59 -1.26 -15.82 -5.23
CA ALA A 59 -2.25 -14.90 -4.68
C ALA A 59 -1.61 -13.58 -4.19
N LEU A 60 -0.45 -13.66 -3.53
CA LEU A 60 0.29 -12.50 -3.07
C LEU A 60 0.79 -11.64 -4.23
N GLU A 61 1.29 -12.25 -5.31
CA GLU A 61 1.80 -11.52 -6.47
C GLU A 61 0.71 -10.62 -7.06
N LYS A 62 -0.52 -11.14 -7.21
CA LYS A 62 -1.65 -10.34 -7.70
C LYS A 62 -1.87 -9.08 -6.86
N HIS A 63 -1.92 -9.23 -5.53
CA HIS A 63 -2.15 -8.11 -4.63
C HIS A 63 -0.98 -7.14 -4.57
N ILE A 64 0.26 -7.64 -4.67
CA ILE A 64 1.45 -6.79 -4.74
C ILE A 64 1.40 -5.91 -6.00
N GLN A 65 1.02 -6.48 -7.15
CA GLN A 65 0.88 -5.71 -8.39
C GLN A 65 -0.21 -4.64 -8.29
N GLU A 66 -1.37 -4.96 -7.69
CA GLU A 66 -2.44 -3.99 -7.43
C GLU A 66 -1.93 -2.82 -6.57
N LEU A 67 -1.19 -3.11 -5.49
CA LEU A 67 -0.63 -2.08 -4.60
C LEU A 67 0.46 -1.23 -5.26
N ILE A 68 1.24 -1.79 -6.20
CA ILE A 68 2.20 -1.03 -6.99
C ILE A 68 1.47 -0.07 -7.94
N GLN A 69 0.41 -0.53 -8.62
CA GLN A 69 -0.39 0.30 -9.51
C GLN A 69 -1.08 1.46 -8.77
N LEU A 70 -1.55 1.21 -7.56
CA LEU A 70 -2.12 2.22 -6.67
C LEU A 70 -1.07 3.16 -6.04
N GLY A 71 0.22 2.98 -6.32
CA GLY A 71 1.29 3.82 -5.77
C GLY A 71 1.57 3.63 -4.28
N VAL A 72 0.98 2.60 -3.65
CA VAL A 72 1.17 2.26 -2.24
C VAL A 72 2.53 1.58 -2.01
N LEU A 73 2.92 0.69 -2.94
CA LEU A 73 4.21 0.02 -2.91
C LEU A 73 5.12 0.54 -4.04
N ARG A 74 6.40 0.73 -3.72
CA ARG A 74 7.44 1.08 -4.70
C ARG A 74 8.61 0.13 -4.57
N LYS A 75 9.16 -0.32 -5.70
CA LYS A 75 10.40 -1.08 -5.73
C LYS A 75 11.58 -0.18 -5.32
N LEU A 76 12.33 -0.60 -4.31
CA LEU A 76 13.61 0.01 -3.93
C LEU A 76 14.76 -0.80 -4.53
N GLY A 77 15.83 -0.11 -4.96
CA GLY A 77 17.05 -0.75 -5.44
C GLY A 77 17.84 -1.35 -4.27
N HIS A 78 18.77 -2.27 -4.57
CA HIS A 78 19.67 -2.88 -3.59
C HIS A 78 20.83 -1.97 -3.11
N ASN A 79 20.71 -0.65 -3.31
CA ASN A 79 21.74 0.31 -2.96
C ASN A 79 21.16 1.30 -1.96
N ASP A 80 21.30 0.97 -0.68
CA ASP A 80 21.53 1.88 0.45
C ASP A 80 22.04 1.04 1.65
#